data_AF-A0A4S2KVP3-F1
#
_entry.id   AF-A0A4S2KVP3-F1
#
_cell.length_a   1.000
_cell.length_b   1.000
_cell.length_c   1.000
_cell.angle_alpha   90.00
_cell.angle_beta   90.00
_cell.angle_gamma   90.00
#
_symmetry.space_group_name_H-M   'P 1'
#
loop_
_entity.id
_entity.type
_entity.pdbx_description
1 polymer ?
#
loop_
_entity_poly.entity_id
_entity_poly.type
_entity_poly.pdbx_seq_one_letter_code
_entity_poly.pdbx_strand_id
1 'polypeptide(L)'
;MVFGNLIDVFGNLEMMVMNLMEMGGGIRDHVCDERLNGTYNKVDHIEDLLIYLKRIFSIGGIWPFERSYVRFAIYVAYQIHYFVMAYTEFYNVFGNLELMVMSLVETIVYTSTFVIVLLIRCSSLLKIVIDEVKRDLAEQEFENPEEEIIYYDYNRISKIFTYGSSNNTESFMLPHRIHTFLDTSNTRTYVLVYLYEFPMLYVSICHMAAICLVVVLVFHICGDLSILSYRIRHFGENSQTMLVDRIRSIVRMHL
;
A
#
# COMPACT_ATOMS: atom_id res chain seq x y z
N MET A 1 23.64 -2.28 -7.21
CA MET A 1 23.31 -1.04 -6.46
C MET A 1 21.81 -0.88 -6.20
N VAL A 2 20.91 -1.36 -7.08
CA VAL A 2 19.44 -1.38 -6.86
C VAL A 2 19.01 -2.34 -5.74
N PHE A 3 19.73 -3.45 -5.59
CA PHE A 3 19.43 -4.51 -4.62
C PHE A 3 19.75 -4.14 -3.16
N GLY A 4 20.74 -3.27 -2.94
CA GLY A 4 21.07 -2.78 -1.60
C GLY A 4 19.93 -1.95 -1.03
N ASN A 5 19.41 -1.01 -1.81
CA ASN A 5 18.34 -0.13 -1.38
C ASN A 5 16.99 -0.86 -1.19
N LEU A 6 16.67 -1.90 -1.97
CA LEU A 6 15.39 -2.60 -1.81
C LEU A 6 15.37 -3.56 -0.60
N ILE A 7 16.49 -4.25 -0.34
CA ILE A 7 16.66 -5.08 0.86
C ILE A 7 16.84 -4.22 2.10
N ASP A 8 17.56 -3.10 2.02
CA ASP A 8 17.65 -2.13 3.11
C ASP A 8 16.32 -1.44 3.39
N VAL A 9 15.50 -1.15 2.37
CA VAL A 9 14.15 -0.61 2.58
C VAL A 9 13.26 -1.65 3.25
N PHE A 10 13.27 -2.92 2.82
CA PHE A 10 12.50 -3.99 3.48
C PHE A 10 13.03 -4.34 4.88
N GLY A 11 14.34 -4.31 5.11
CA GLY A 11 14.97 -4.58 6.40
C GLY A 11 14.81 -3.44 7.41
N ASN A 12 14.92 -2.17 6.96
CA ASN A 12 14.59 -1.02 7.79
C ASN A 12 13.08 -0.95 8.08
N LEU A 13 12.23 -1.50 7.22
CA LEU A 13 10.79 -1.55 7.39
C LEU A 13 10.36 -2.46 8.56
N GLU A 14 10.91 -3.67 8.67
CA GLU A 14 10.61 -4.54 9.82
C GLU A 14 11.15 -3.94 11.14
N MET A 15 12.33 -3.33 11.11
CA MET A 15 12.95 -2.73 12.29
C MET A 15 12.23 -1.45 12.75
N MET A 16 11.72 -0.65 11.81
CA MET A 16 10.96 0.58 12.08
C MET A 16 9.54 0.29 12.56
N VAL A 17 8.88 -0.77 12.05
CA VAL A 17 7.59 -1.24 12.55
C VAL A 17 7.73 -1.76 14.00
N MET A 18 8.81 -2.46 14.33
CA MET A 18 9.08 -2.88 15.71
C MET A 18 9.38 -1.70 16.65
N ASN A 19 10.21 -0.75 16.25
CA ASN A 19 10.56 0.41 17.08
C ASN A 19 9.40 1.40 17.28
N LEU A 20 8.47 1.50 16.32
CA LEU A 20 7.30 2.38 16.44
C LEU A 20 6.19 1.77 17.31
N MET A 21 6.10 0.44 17.42
CA MET A 21 5.23 -0.21 18.42
C MET A 21 5.66 0.07 19.86
N GLU A 22 6.93 0.44 20.11
CA GLU A 22 7.46 0.74 21.45
C GLU A 22 7.25 2.19 21.91
N MET A 23 6.94 3.15 21.02
CA MET A 23 6.91 4.58 21.35
C MET A 23 5.51 5.19 21.62
N GLY A 24 4.44 4.38 21.69
CA GLY A 24 3.05 4.83 21.89
C GLY A 24 2.68 5.32 23.30
N GLY A 25 3.64 5.79 24.10
CA GLY A 25 3.46 6.10 25.52
C GLY A 25 3.91 7.50 25.92
N GLY A 26 3.20 8.54 25.52
CA GLY A 26 3.39 9.85 26.14
C GLY A 26 2.79 11.02 25.37
N ILE A 27 2.28 11.99 26.15
CA ILE A 27 1.80 13.34 25.78
C ILE A 27 0.27 13.40 25.63
N ARG A 28 -0.42 13.73 26.73
CA ARG A 28 -1.85 13.48 26.92
C ARG A 28 -2.76 14.70 27.12
N ASP A 29 -2.27 15.95 27.22
CA ASP A 29 -3.13 17.02 27.78
C ASP A 29 -3.27 18.33 26.98
N HIS A 30 -2.65 18.50 25.79
CA HIS A 30 -2.76 19.75 25.00
C HIS A 30 -3.47 19.62 23.62
N VAL A 31 -4.03 18.44 23.31
CA VAL A 31 -4.30 17.98 21.94
C VAL A 31 -5.71 18.29 21.40
N CYS A 32 -6.69 18.66 22.24
CA CYS A 32 -8.10 18.54 21.84
C CYS A 32 -8.61 19.54 20.78
N ASP A 33 -7.96 20.70 20.55
CA ASP A 33 -8.46 21.72 19.59
C ASP A 33 -7.78 21.65 18.21
N GLU A 34 -6.49 21.27 18.14
CA GLU A 34 -5.82 20.88 16.88
C GLU A 34 -6.30 19.53 16.33
N ARG A 35 -6.92 18.70 17.18
CA ARG A 35 -7.37 17.33 16.85
C ARG A 35 -8.47 17.33 15.80
N LEU A 36 -9.55 18.11 15.94
CA LEU A 36 -10.67 18.12 14.98
C LEU A 36 -10.28 18.57 13.56
N ASN A 37 -9.37 19.54 13.43
CA ASN A 37 -8.87 20.03 12.14
C ASN A 37 -7.85 19.06 11.51
N GLY A 38 -7.18 18.25 12.33
CA GLY A 38 -6.31 17.14 11.91
C GLY A 38 -7.07 15.87 11.53
N THR A 39 -8.21 15.61 12.16
CA THR A 39 -9.11 14.47 11.92
C THR A 39 -9.71 14.54 10.51
N TYR A 40 -10.26 15.70 10.11
CA TYR A 40 -10.84 15.93 8.78
C TYR A 40 -9.81 15.81 7.64
N ASN A 41 -8.67 16.50 7.79
CA ASN A 41 -7.59 16.48 6.78
C ASN A 41 -6.98 15.08 6.54
N LYS A 42 -7.18 14.11 7.45
CA LYS A 42 -6.51 12.81 7.44
C LYS A 42 -7.36 11.69 6.86
N VAL A 43 -8.68 11.76 7.00
CA VAL A 43 -9.64 10.86 6.31
C VAL A 43 -9.71 11.21 4.82
N ASP A 44 -9.84 12.51 4.51
CA ASP A 44 -9.80 13.03 3.13
C ASP A 44 -8.55 12.56 2.37
N HIS A 45 -7.42 12.42 3.07
CA HIS A 45 -6.15 12.01 2.46
C HIS A 45 -6.10 10.54 2.01
N ILE A 46 -6.70 9.60 2.75
CA ILE A 46 -6.74 8.19 2.33
C ILE A 46 -7.67 8.05 1.13
N GLU A 47 -8.79 8.77 1.14
CA GLU A 47 -9.72 8.80 0.01
C GLU A 47 -9.02 9.34 -1.25
N ASP A 48 -8.29 10.46 -1.14
CA ASP A 48 -7.48 11.01 -2.23
C ASP A 48 -6.44 10.02 -2.77
N LEU A 49 -5.76 9.30 -1.87
CA LEU A 49 -4.79 8.26 -2.25
C LEU A 49 -5.48 7.12 -3.01
N LEU A 50 -6.63 6.64 -2.54
CA LEU A 50 -7.39 5.60 -3.22
C LEU A 50 -7.90 6.06 -4.60
N ILE A 51 -8.29 7.32 -4.75
CA ILE A 51 -8.65 7.93 -6.04
C ILE A 51 -7.45 7.98 -6.97
N TYR A 52 -6.28 8.38 -6.46
CA TYR A 52 -5.03 8.42 -7.22
C TYR A 52 -4.61 7.02 -7.71
N LEU A 53 -4.61 6.03 -6.82
CA LEU A 53 -4.31 4.63 -7.15
C LEU A 53 -5.31 4.08 -8.18
N LYS A 54 -6.61 4.35 -7.98
CA LYS A 54 -7.66 4.01 -8.96
C LYS A 54 -7.31 4.58 -10.34
N ARG A 55 -6.91 5.86 -10.42
CA ARG A 55 -6.55 6.51 -11.69
C ARG A 55 -5.38 5.80 -12.38
N ILE A 56 -4.33 5.46 -11.64
CA ILE A 56 -3.16 4.71 -12.18
C ILE A 56 -3.59 3.36 -12.76
N PHE A 57 -4.35 2.58 -12.00
CA PHE A 57 -4.79 1.24 -12.42
C PHE A 57 -5.81 1.28 -13.55
N SER A 58 -6.61 2.35 -13.66
CA SER A 58 -7.63 2.51 -14.70
C SER A 58 -7.02 2.74 -16.09
N ILE A 59 -5.81 3.32 -16.15
CA ILE A 59 -5.09 3.52 -17.43
C ILE A 59 -4.83 2.18 -18.12
N GLY A 60 -4.37 1.17 -17.35
CA GLY A 60 -4.09 -0.19 -17.82
C GLY A 60 -5.27 -1.14 -17.76
N GLY A 61 -6.44 -0.69 -17.27
CA GLY A 61 -7.61 -1.55 -17.06
C GLY A 61 -7.44 -2.60 -15.95
N ILE A 62 -6.50 -2.35 -15.02
CA ILE A 62 -6.17 -3.23 -13.89
C ILE A 62 -7.21 -3.09 -12.77
N TRP A 63 -7.79 -1.90 -12.61
CA TRP A 63 -8.67 -1.59 -11.48
C TRP A 63 -9.82 -2.60 -11.38
N PRO A 64 -10.04 -3.27 -10.22
CA PRO A 64 -10.92 -4.44 -10.13
C PRO A 64 -12.38 -4.24 -10.55
N PHE A 65 -12.87 -3.00 -10.46
CA PHE A 65 -14.25 -2.62 -10.75
C PHE A 65 -14.46 -2.15 -12.19
N GLU A 66 -13.40 -1.96 -12.99
CA GLU A 66 -13.55 -1.58 -14.40
C GLU A 66 -13.85 -2.79 -15.29
N ARG A 67 -14.72 -2.63 -16.30
CA ARG A 67 -15.05 -3.70 -17.25
C ARG A 67 -14.14 -3.71 -18.50
N SER A 68 -13.03 -2.98 -18.49
CA SER A 68 -12.15 -2.84 -19.66
C SER A 68 -11.29 -4.09 -19.92
N TYR A 69 -11.89 -5.11 -20.53
CA TYR A 69 -11.19 -6.34 -20.92
C TYR A 69 -10.07 -6.08 -21.94
N VAL A 70 -10.29 -5.17 -22.90
CA VAL A 70 -9.32 -4.88 -23.97
C VAL A 70 -8.03 -4.26 -23.42
N ARG A 71 -8.12 -3.27 -22.52
CA ARG A 71 -6.94 -2.62 -21.91
C ARG A 71 -6.13 -3.60 -21.08
N PHE A 72 -6.83 -4.42 -20.29
CA PHE A 72 -6.18 -5.45 -19.49
C PHE A 72 -5.53 -6.53 -20.37
N ALA A 73 -6.16 -6.93 -21.47
CA ALA A 73 -5.59 -7.87 -22.42
C ALA A 73 -4.31 -7.31 -23.08
N ILE A 74 -4.28 -6.03 -23.44
CA ILE A 74 -3.07 -5.35 -23.96
C ILE A 74 -1.96 -5.39 -22.91
N TYR A 75 -2.26 -5.07 -21.65
CA TYR A 75 -1.29 -5.14 -20.55
C TYR A 75 -0.73 -6.56 -20.36
N VAL A 76 -1.60 -7.58 -20.32
CA VAL A 76 -1.18 -8.97 -20.18
C VAL A 76 -0.35 -9.44 -21.37
N ALA A 77 -0.72 -9.08 -22.60
CA ALA A 77 0.05 -9.42 -23.80
C ALA A 77 1.46 -8.80 -23.76
N TYR A 78 1.58 -7.56 -23.29
CA TYR A 78 2.87 -6.90 -23.09
C TYR A 78 3.73 -7.66 -22.05
N GLN A 79 3.14 -8.06 -20.93
CA GLN A 79 3.86 -8.84 -19.92
C GLN A 79 4.32 -10.21 -20.45
N ILE A 80 3.49 -10.89 -21.25
CA ILE A 80 3.87 -12.16 -21.89
C ILE A 80 5.05 -11.94 -22.85
N HIS A 81 4.99 -10.90 -23.68
CA HIS A 81 6.09 -10.58 -24.59
C HIS A 81 7.39 -10.31 -23.84
N TYR A 82 7.33 -9.59 -22.72
CA TYR A 82 8.48 -9.36 -21.87
C TYR A 82 9.03 -10.66 -21.27
N PHE A 83 8.17 -11.57 -20.77
CA PHE A 83 8.63 -12.88 -20.27
C PHE A 83 9.36 -13.70 -21.33
N VAL A 84 8.88 -13.66 -22.58
CA VAL A 84 9.55 -14.33 -23.70
C VAL A 84 10.94 -13.74 -23.92
N MET A 85 11.08 -12.41 -23.94
CA MET A 85 12.38 -11.78 -24.09
C MET A 85 13.32 -12.09 -22.91
N ALA A 86 12.82 -12.02 -21.68
CA ALA A 86 13.62 -12.32 -20.49
C ALA A 86 14.09 -13.79 -20.46
N TYR A 87 13.27 -14.72 -20.99
CA TYR A 87 13.67 -16.11 -21.14
C TYR A 87 14.77 -16.30 -22.19
N THR A 88 14.68 -15.58 -23.33
CA THR A 88 15.74 -15.61 -24.35
C THR A 88 17.05 -15.03 -23.83
N GLU A 89 16.97 -13.97 -23.02
CA GLU A 89 18.12 -13.34 -22.36
C GLU A 89 18.81 -14.32 -21.40
N PHE A 90 18.01 -14.95 -20.53
CA PHE A 90 18.52 -15.94 -19.58
C PHE A 90 19.25 -17.10 -20.27
N TYR A 91 18.74 -17.55 -21.43
CA TYR A 91 19.39 -18.60 -22.22
C TYR A 91 20.74 -18.14 -22.81
N ASN A 92 20.82 -16.90 -23.31
CA ASN A 92 22.05 -16.37 -23.91
C ASN A 92 23.15 -16.10 -22.87
N VAL A 93 22.75 -15.76 -21.65
CA VAL A 93 23.65 -15.41 -20.54
C VAL A 93 24.20 -16.65 -19.81
N PHE A 94 23.77 -17.85 -20.22
CA PHE A 94 24.14 -19.11 -19.58
C PHE A 94 25.66 -19.35 -19.66
N GLY A 95 26.29 -19.47 -18.49
CA GLY A 95 27.76 -19.63 -18.34
C GLY A 95 28.44 -18.49 -17.59
N ASN A 96 27.79 -17.35 -17.39
CA ASN A 96 28.26 -16.27 -16.51
C ASN A 96 27.33 -16.12 -15.30
N LEU A 97 27.80 -16.57 -14.12
CA LEU A 97 26.99 -16.59 -12.89
C LEU A 97 26.47 -15.21 -12.48
N GLU A 98 27.28 -14.15 -12.62
CA GLU A 98 26.90 -12.79 -12.20
C GLU A 98 25.72 -12.27 -13.03
N LEU A 99 25.81 -12.40 -14.35
CA LEU A 99 24.76 -11.97 -15.27
C LEU A 99 23.51 -12.87 -15.18
N MET A 100 23.69 -14.16 -14.90
CA MET A 100 22.56 -15.07 -14.67
C MET A 100 21.76 -14.67 -13.43
N VAL A 101 22.42 -14.33 -12.32
CA VAL A 101 21.74 -13.87 -11.10
C VAL A 101 21.00 -12.57 -11.34
N MET A 102 21.60 -11.60 -12.04
CA MET A 102 20.93 -10.35 -12.40
C MET A 102 19.68 -10.59 -13.25
N SER A 103 19.78 -11.45 -14.28
CA SER A 103 18.64 -11.82 -15.14
C SER A 103 17.52 -12.48 -14.34
N LEU A 104 17.86 -13.41 -13.44
CA LEU A 104 16.88 -14.09 -12.58
C LEU A 104 16.17 -13.11 -11.64
N VAL A 105 16.93 -12.22 -10.99
CA VAL A 105 16.35 -11.19 -10.11
C VAL A 105 15.36 -10.31 -10.86
N GLU A 106 15.71 -9.86 -12.07
CA GLU A 106 14.80 -9.08 -12.89
C GLU A 106 13.51 -9.87 -13.19
N THR A 107 13.62 -11.14 -13.61
CA THR A 107 12.42 -11.97 -13.82
C THR A 107 11.56 -12.13 -12.57
N ILE A 108 12.15 -12.22 -11.37
CA ILE A 108 11.42 -12.31 -10.10
C ILE A 108 10.62 -11.02 -9.84
N VAL A 109 11.20 -9.85 -10.11
CA VAL A 109 10.49 -8.56 -9.94
C VAL A 109 9.30 -8.45 -10.90
N TYR A 110 9.46 -8.85 -12.17
CA TYR A 110 8.36 -8.77 -13.12
C TYR A 110 7.29 -9.85 -12.90
N THR A 111 7.68 -11.07 -12.48
CA THR A 111 6.72 -12.11 -12.05
C THR A 111 5.94 -11.68 -10.81
N SER A 112 6.59 -11.12 -9.78
CA SER A 112 5.90 -10.65 -8.59
C SER A 112 4.92 -9.51 -8.92
N THR A 113 5.32 -8.58 -9.79
CA THR A 113 4.42 -7.54 -10.32
C THR A 113 3.19 -8.13 -10.99
N PHE A 114 3.39 -9.10 -11.88
CA PHE A 114 2.30 -9.75 -12.59
C PHE A 114 1.34 -10.46 -11.63
N VAL A 115 1.86 -11.20 -10.64
CA VAL A 115 1.06 -11.88 -9.63
C VAL A 115 0.25 -10.89 -8.80
N ILE A 116 0.85 -9.80 -8.31
CA ILE A 116 0.13 -8.79 -7.49
C ILE A 116 -0.97 -8.12 -8.32
N VAL A 117 -0.71 -7.76 -9.58
CA VAL A 117 -1.70 -7.17 -10.48
C VAL A 117 -2.86 -8.14 -10.75
N LEU A 118 -2.56 -9.44 -10.95
CA LEU A 118 -3.59 -10.47 -11.07
C LEU A 118 -4.41 -10.61 -9.79
N LEU A 119 -3.78 -10.60 -8.62
CA LEU A 119 -4.48 -10.62 -7.34
C LEU A 119 -5.44 -9.44 -7.21
N ILE A 120 -4.99 -8.22 -7.55
CA ILE A 120 -5.84 -7.02 -7.51
C ILE A 120 -7.05 -7.16 -8.43
N ARG A 121 -6.85 -7.68 -9.64
CA ARG A 121 -7.91 -7.78 -10.65
C ARG A 121 -8.91 -8.90 -10.35
N CYS A 122 -8.40 -10.07 -9.97
CA CYS A 122 -9.13 -11.33 -9.93
C CYS A 122 -9.65 -11.71 -8.54
N SER A 123 -9.01 -11.23 -7.46
CA SER A 123 -9.43 -11.57 -6.10
C SER A 123 -10.78 -10.91 -5.78
N SER A 124 -11.80 -11.71 -5.50
CA SER A 124 -13.09 -11.22 -4.98
C SER A 124 -12.93 -10.63 -3.59
N LEU A 125 -12.05 -11.20 -2.77
CA LEU A 125 -11.76 -10.73 -1.42
C LEU A 125 -11.21 -9.31 -1.44
N LEU A 126 -10.24 -9.00 -2.31
CA LEU A 126 -9.67 -7.65 -2.37
C LEU A 126 -10.71 -6.62 -2.79
N LYS A 127 -11.67 -6.99 -3.65
CA LYS A 127 -12.78 -6.09 -4.04
C LYS A 127 -13.66 -5.77 -2.84
N ILE A 128 -14.02 -6.79 -2.07
CA ILE A 128 -14.82 -6.63 -0.85
C ILE A 128 -14.08 -5.72 0.13
N VAL A 129 -12.79 -5.98 0.38
CA VAL A 129 -11.99 -5.16 1.31
C VAL A 129 -11.89 -3.71 0.82
N ILE A 130 -11.63 -3.46 -0.46
CA ILE A 130 -11.58 -2.09 -1.00
C ILE A 130 -12.92 -1.38 -0.87
N ASP A 131 -14.03 -2.10 -1.04
CA ASP A 131 -15.38 -1.54 -0.87
C ASP A 131 -15.68 -1.24 0.61
N GLU A 132 -15.28 -2.15 1.50
CA GLU A 132 -15.38 -1.98 2.95
C GLU A 132 -14.61 -0.76 3.42
N VAL A 133 -13.32 -0.65 3.08
CA VAL A 133 -12.49 0.51 3.44
C VAL A 133 -13.12 1.81 2.95
N LYS A 134 -13.71 1.84 1.76
CA LYS A 134 -14.39 3.05 1.26
C LYS A 134 -15.64 3.39 2.05
N ARG A 135 -16.41 2.38 2.45
CA ARG A 135 -17.61 2.59 3.27
C ARG A 135 -17.21 3.06 4.66
N ASP A 136 -16.22 2.42 5.26
CA ASP A 136 -15.70 2.79 6.57
C ASP A 136 -15.22 4.23 6.55
N LEU A 137 -14.43 4.65 5.54
CA LEU A 137 -14.01 6.06 5.40
C LEU A 137 -15.18 7.05 5.29
N ALA A 138 -16.32 6.65 4.74
CA ALA A 138 -17.50 7.52 4.59
C ALA A 138 -18.38 7.57 5.85
N GLU A 139 -18.38 6.50 6.66
CA GLU A 139 -19.31 6.29 7.77
C GLU A 139 -18.61 6.26 9.15
N GLN A 140 -17.30 6.52 9.23
CA GLN A 140 -16.52 6.34 10.46
C GLN A 140 -16.95 7.30 11.57
N GLU A 141 -17.62 6.77 12.58
CA GLU A 141 -17.92 7.46 13.85
C GLU A 141 -17.13 6.80 14.99
N PHE A 142 -16.30 7.58 15.69
CA PHE A 142 -15.55 7.11 16.86
C PHE A 142 -16.37 7.33 18.14
N GLU A 143 -16.51 6.29 18.96
CA GLU A 143 -17.28 6.36 20.21
C GLU A 143 -16.44 6.99 21.35
N ASN A 144 -15.11 6.84 21.28
CA ASN A 144 -14.17 7.28 22.31
C ASN A 144 -12.90 7.91 21.68
N PRO A 145 -12.36 9.02 22.24
CA PRO A 145 -11.05 9.55 21.84
C PRO A 145 -9.90 8.55 21.90
N GLU A 146 -10.00 7.48 22.69
CA GLU A 146 -8.98 6.41 22.71
C GLU A 146 -9.02 5.53 21.45
N GLU A 147 -10.21 5.26 20.90
CA GLU A 147 -10.37 4.52 19.63
C GLU A 147 -9.82 5.31 18.45
N GLU A 148 -10.06 6.62 18.46
CA GLU A 148 -9.54 7.56 17.47
C GLU A 148 -8.00 7.55 17.44
N ILE A 149 -7.34 7.54 18.62
CA ILE A 149 -5.87 7.46 18.72
C ILE A 149 -5.35 6.15 18.11
N ILE A 150 -5.96 5.01 18.48
CA ILE A 150 -5.55 3.69 18.00
C ILE A 150 -5.65 3.63 16.47
N TYR A 151 -6.77 4.03 15.90
CA TYR A 151 -6.95 4.08 14.43
C TYR A 151 -5.88 4.97 13.77
N TYR A 152 -5.58 6.11 14.38
CA TYR A 152 -4.65 7.07 13.80
C TYR A 152 -3.19 6.66 13.81
N ASP A 153 -2.77 5.81 14.74
CA ASP A 153 -1.43 5.25 14.76
C ASP A 153 -1.23 4.32 13.56
N TYR A 154 -2.19 3.41 13.29
CA TYR A 154 -2.16 2.54 12.12
C TYR A 154 -2.17 3.33 10.80
N ASN A 155 -3.04 4.34 10.70
CA ASN A 155 -3.11 5.19 9.51
C ASN A 155 -1.83 6.04 9.33
N ARG A 156 -1.22 6.51 10.42
CA ARG A 156 0.05 7.26 10.36
C ARG A 156 1.18 6.40 9.80
N ILE A 157 1.26 5.12 10.21
CA ILE A 157 2.27 4.19 9.69
C ILE A 157 2.06 3.98 8.18
N SER A 158 0.81 3.77 7.74
CA SER A 158 0.45 3.64 6.32
C SER A 158 0.87 4.88 5.50
N LYS A 159 0.70 6.09 6.05
CA LYS A 159 1.13 7.34 5.41
C LYS A 159 2.64 7.43 5.25
N ILE A 160 3.39 7.11 6.32
CA ILE A 160 4.85 7.14 6.28
C ILE A 160 5.38 6.13 5.26
N PHE A 161 4.75 4.96 5.18
CA PHE A 161 5.08 3.95 4.18
C PHE A 161 4.84 4.44 2.76
N THR A 162 3.70 5.09 2.51
CA THR A 162 3.29 5.51 1.17
C THR A 162 4.10 6.70 0.65
N TYR A 163 4.43 7.67 1.51
CA TYR A 163 5.04 8.94 1.09
C TYR A 163 6.50 9.09 1.51
N GLY A 164 7.04 8.18 2.33
CA GLY A 164 8.33 8.39 2.99
C GLY A 164 8.26 9.58 3.97
N SER A 165 9.15 9.61 4.96
CA SER A 165 9.23 10.73 5.89
C SER A 165 9.51 12.03 5.13
N SER A 166 8.48 12.89 4.97
CA SER A 166 8.61 14.25 4.44
C SER A 166 9.55 15.06 5.31
N ASN A 167 10.85 15.00 5.03
CA ASN A 167 11.87 15.99 5.40
C ASN A 167 13.21 15.80 4.68
N ASN A 168 13.38 14.75 3.87
CA ASN A 168 14.52 14.65 2.96
C ASN A 168 13.99 14.45 1.54
N THR A 169 14.24 15.42 0.67
CA THR A 169 14.15 15.28 -0.79
C THR A 169 15.15 14.23 -1.25
N GLU A 170 14.83 12.96 -1.06
CA GLU A 170 15.47 11.90 -1.83
C GLU A 170 14.70 11.78 -3.13
N SER A 171 15.30 12.36 -4.17
CA SER A 171 14.94 12.11 -5.56
C SER A 171 14.77 10.62 -5.79
N PHE A 172 13.56 10.20 -6.21
CA PHE A 172 13.31 8.90 -6.83
C PHE A 172 14.27 8.74 -8.02
N MET A 173 15.45 8.16 -7.77
CA MET A 173 16.35 7.73 -8.84
C MET A 173 15.75 6.48 -9.46
N LEU A 174 15.26 6.62 -10.69
CA LEU A 174 14.78 5.51 -11.53
C LEU A 174 15.91 4.46 -11.70
N PRO A 175 15.73 3.23 -11.20
CA PRO A 175 16.78 2.23 -11.14
C PRO A 175 16.63 1.20 -12.27
N HIS A 176 16.51 1.64 -13.52
CA HIS A 176 16.52 0.71 -14.67
C HIS A 176 17.82 0.90 -15.45
N ARG A 177 18.78 0.01 -15.19
CA ARG A 177 20.00 -0.11 -16.01
C ARG A 177 19.72 -1.16 -17.08
N ILE A 178 19.12 -0.74 -18.19
CA ILE A 178 18.88 -1.63 -19.32
C ILE A 178 20.21 -1.78 -20.06
N HIS A 179 20.79 -2.98 -20.04
CA HIS A 179 21.82 -3.34 -21.01
C HIS A 179 21.12 -3.44 -22.37
N THR A 180 21.01 -2.31 -23.08
CA THR A 180 20.39 -2.28 -24.40
C THR A 180 21.27 -3.02 -25.40
N PHE A 181 20.74 -4.14 -25.91
CA PHE A 181 21.31 -4.98 -26.96
C PHE A 181 21.47 -4.30 -28.33
N LEU A 182 21.03 -3.05 -28.46
CA LEU A 182 21.01 -2.31 -29.71
C LEU A 182 22.06 -1.20 -29.66
N ASP A 183 23.03 -1.27 -30.58
CA ASP A 183 24.03 -0.25 -30.79
C ASP A 183 23.33 1.09 -31.10
N THR A 184 23.40 2.05 -30.17
CA THR A 184 22.70 3.34 -30.23
C THR A 184 23.40 4.32 -31.17
N SER A 185 23.97 3.84 -32.29
CA SER A 185 24.64 4.71 -33.26
C SER A 185 23.64 5.45 -34.17
N ASN A 186 22.41 4.96 -34.27
CA ASN A 186 21.37 5.50 -35.14
C ASN A 186 20.20 6.12 -34.34
N THR A 187 19.86 7.37 -34.65
CA THR A 187 18.78 8.14 -34.01
C THR A 187 17.43 7.43 -34.04
N ARG A 188 17.15 6.63 -35.08
CA ARG A 188 15.88 5.87 -35.18
C ARG A 188 15.79 4.74 -34.16
N THR A 189 16.89 4.01 -33.97
CA THR A 189 16.99 2.94 -32.97
C THR A 189 16.87 3.51 -31.56
N TYR A 190 17.49 4.67 -31.32
CA TYR A 190 17.38 5.40 -30.06
C TYR A 190 15.92 5.77 -29.73
N VAL A 191 15.18 6.35 -30.67
CA VAL A 191 13.76 6.70 -30.47
C VAL A 191 12.91 5.44 -30.20
N LEU A 192 13.17 4.33 -30.90
CA LEU A 192 12.44 3.08 -30.69
C LEU A 192 12.69 2.46 -29.32
N VAL A 193 13.93 2.53 -28.81
CA VAL A 193 14.28 2.04 -27.47
C VAL A 193 13.50 2.83 -26.40
N TYR A 194 13.46 4.17 -26.50
CA TYR A 194 12.69 5.00 -25.56
C TYR A 194 11.19 4.75 -25.62
N LEU A 195 10.63 4.53 -26.82
CA LEU A 195 9.22 4.16 -26.98
C LEU A 195 8.91 2.80 -26.34
N TYR A 196 9.85 1.86 -26.37
CA TYR A 196 9.72 0.56 -25.73
C TYR A 196 9.90 0.62 -24.21
N GLU A 197 10.70 1.56 -23.71
CA GLU A 197 10.94 1.79 -22.29
C GLU A 197 9.74 2.45 -21.59
N PHE A 198 8.94 3.22 -22.31
CA PHE A 198 7.76 3.87 -21.73
C PHE A 198 6.74 2.88 -21.11
N PRO A 199 6.36 1.77 -21.78
CA PRO A 199 5.58 0.68 -21.16
C PRO A 199 6.23 0.05 -19.92
N MET A 200 7.56 -0.12 -19.89
CA MET A 200 8.28 -0.64 -18.72
C MET A 200 8.11 0.28 -17.51
N LEU A 201 8.27 1.59 -17.72
CA LEU A 201 8.07 2.59 -16.67
C LEU A 201 6.65 2.51 -16.11
N TYR A 202 5.65 2.34 -16.97
CA TYR A 202 4.27 2.15 -16.54
C TYR A 202 4.08 0.89 -15.68
N VAL A 203 4.70 -0.24 -16.04
CA VAL A 203 4.64 -1.48 -15.25
C VAL A 203 5.28 -1.29 -13.86
N SER A 204 6.40 -0.57 -13.78
CA SER A 204 7.05 -0.24 -12.50
C SER A 204 6.18 0.65 -11.61
N ILE A 205 5.54 1.68 -12.19
CA ILE A 205 4.57 2.53 -11.48
C ILE A 205 3.40 1.68 -10.98
N CYS A 206 2.90 0.74 -11.79
CA CYS A 206 1.85 -0.18 -11.37
C CYS A 206 2.29 -1.09 -10.22
N HIS A 207 3.54 -1.56 -10.21
CA HIS A 207 4.09 -2.36 -9.12
C HIS A 207 4.08 -1.59 -7.79
N MET A 208 4.61 -0.37 -7.80
CA MET A 208 4.65 0.48 -6.59
C MET A 208 3.26 0.86 -6.12
N ALA A 209 2.37 1.23 -7.04
CA ALA A 209 0.96 1.51 -6.73
C ALA A 209 0.27 0.27 -6.14
N ALA A 210 0.60 -0.93 -6.63
CA ALA A 210 0.01 -2.17 -6.16
C ALA A 210 0.48 -2.54 -4.75
N ILE A 211 1.77 -2.39 -4.46
CA ILE A 211 2.29 -2.55 -3.10
C ILE A 211 1.64 -1.52 -2.16
N CYS A 212 1.58 -0.25 -2.57
CA CYS A 212 0.94 0.81 -1.79
C CYS A 212 -0.52 0.47 -1.47
N LEU A 213 -1.30 0.05 -2.47
CA LEU A 213 -2.68 -0.36 -2.27
C LEU A 213 -2.79 -1.50 -1.25
N VAL A 214 -1.98 -2.56 -1.39
CA VAL A 214 -2.01 -3.71 -0.48
C VAL A 214 -1.66 -3.27 0.95
N VAL A 215 -0.64 -2.44 1.12
CA VAL A 215 -0.20 -1.98 2.45
C VAL A 215 -1.25 -1.10 3.12
N VAL A 216 -1.87 -0.17 2.39
CA VAL A 216 -2.97 0.66 2.92
C VAL A 216 -4.13 -0.21 3.40
N LEU A 217 -4.53 -1.20 2.60
CA LEU A 217 -5.63 -2.10 2.96
C LEU A 217 -5.29 -2.95 4.20
N VAL A 218 -4.07 -3.48 4.29
CA VAL A 218 -3.62 -4.26 5.46
C VAL A 218 -3.64 -3.39 6.72
N PHE A 219 -3.10 -2.17 6.66
CA PHE A 219 -3.10 -1.28 7.82
C PHE A 219 -4.50 -0.84 8.24
N HIS A 220 -5.41 -0.61 7.29
CA HIS A 220 -6.81 -0.31 7.60
C HIS A 220 -7.46 -1.47 8.35
N ILE A 221 -7.38 -2.69 7.81
CA ILE A 221 -7.93 -3.88 8.44
C ILE A 221 -7.34 -4.09 9.84
N CYS A 222 -6.02 -3.93 9.99
CA CYS A 222 -5.36 -4.03 11.30
C CYS A 222 -5.87 -2.96 12.28
N GLY A 223 -6.11 -1.75 11.80
CA GLY A 223 -6.74 -0.67 12.56
C GLY A 223 -8.12 -1.07 13.07
N ASP A 224 -9.01 -1.53 12.18
CA ASP A 224 -10.38 -1.92 12.55
C ASP A 224 -10.40 -3.09 13.54
N LEU A 225 -9.53 -4.09 13.31
CA LEU A 225 -9.37 -5.22 14.23
C LEU A 225 -8.87 -4.78 15.61
N SER A 226 -8.00 -3.77 15.66
CA SER A 226 -7.48 -3.24 16.93
C SER A 226 -8.54 -2.46 17.71
N ILE A 227 -9.38 -1.67 17.03
CA ILE A 227 -10.55 -1.00 17.64
C ILE A 227 -11.53 -2.05 18.16
N LEU A 228 -11.84 -3.06 17.35
CA LEU A 228 -12.74 -4.14 17.75
C LEU A 228 -12.22 -4.87 19.00
N SER A 229 -10.91 -5.18 19.03
CA SER A 229 -10.26 -5.79 20.19
C SER A 229 -10.31 -4.89 21.43
N TYR A 230 -10.09 -3.57 21.27
CA TYR A 230 -10.21 -2.58 22.33
C TYR A 230 -11.63 -2.54 22.91
N ARG A 231 -12.65 -2.51 22.05
CA ARG A 231 -14.07 -2.51 22.46
C ARG A 231 -14.43 -3.76 23.25
N ILE A 232 -14.00 -4.94 22.81
CA ILE A 232 -14.24 -6.21 23.52
C ILE A 232 -13.65 -6.18 24.93
N ARG A 233 -12.46 -5.58 25.11
CA ARG A 233 -11.81 -5.47 26.43
C ARG A 233 -12.53 -4.52 27.38
N HIS A 234 -13.00 -3.38 26.90
CA HIS A 234 -13.71 -2.39 27.73
C HIS A 234 -15.21 -2.64 27.88
N PHE A 235 -15.78 -3.59 27.11
CA PHE A 235 -17.18 -3.99 27.20
C PHE A 235 -17.58 -4.47 28.61
N GLY A 236 -16.65 -5.14 29.32
CA GLY A 236 -16.87 -5.62 30.69
C GLY A 236 -17.03 -4.50 31.72
N GLU A 237 -16.28 -3.41 31.59
CA GLU A 237 -16.34 -2.28 32.52
C GLU A 237 -17.60 -1.43 32.31
N ASN A 238 -17.97 -1.17 31.05
CA ASN A 238 -19.18 -0.39 30.71
C ASN A 238 -20.48 -1.12 31.12
N SER A 239 -20.51 -2.45 30.99
CA SER A 239 -21.62 -3.29 31.46
C SER A 239 -21.78 -3.22 32.98
N GLN A 240 -20.68 -3.25 33.73
CA GLN A 240 -20.73 -3.21 35.18
C GLN A 240 -21.11 -1.83 35.72
N THR A 241 -20.60 -0.74 35.14
CA THR A 241 -20.99 0.63 35.52
C THR A 241 -22.48 0.88 35.25
N MET A 242 -23.01 0.47 34.09
CA MET A 242 -24.44 0.55 33.78
C MET A 242 -25.32 -0.22 34.78
N LEU A 243 -24.90 -1.40 35.21
CA LEU A 243 -25.62 -2.17 36.23
C LEU A 243 -25.56 -1.50 37.60
N VAL A 244 -24.40 -1.02 38.00
CA VAL A 244 -24.21 -0.31 39.29
C VAL A 244 -25.03 0.97 39.32
N ASP A 245 -25.08 1.73 38.24
CA ASP A 245 -25.87 2.97 38.17
C ASP A 245 -27.38 2.69 38.10
N ARG A 246 -27.83 1.61 37.46
CA ARG A 246 -29.23 1.17 37.56
C ARG A 246 -29.62 0.78 38.98
N ILE A 247 -28.78 0.01 39.66
CA ILE A 247 -29.04 -0.39 41.06
C ILE A 247 -29.07 0.86 41.96
N ARG A 248 -28.13 1.79 41.78
CA ARG A 248 -28.08 3.05 42.52
C ARG A 248 -29.32 3.93 42.27
N SER A 249 -29.82 3.98 41.03
CA SER A 249 -31.04 4.69 40.68
C SER A 249 -32.28 4.10 41.37
N ILE A 250 -32.38 2.77 41.44
CA ILE A 250 -33.52 2.08 42.08
C ILE A 250 -33.51 2.33 43.59
N VAL A 251 -32.33 2.29 44.21
CA VAL A 251 -32.17 2.57 45.64
C VAL A 251 -32.56 4.01 45.96
N ARG A 252 -32.18 4.99 45.12
CA ARG A 252 -32.58 6.40 45.31
C ARG A 252 -34.07 6.67 45.09
N MET A 253 -34.78 5.82 44.35
CA MET A 253 -36.24 5.96 44.20
C MET A 253 -37.04 5.42 45.40
N HIS A 254 -36.43 4.59 46.25
CA HIS A 254 -37.09 3.97 47.41
C HIS A 254 -36.67 4.58 48.76
N LEU A 255 -35.86 5.65 48.73
CA LEU A 255 -35.39 6.42 49.88
C LEU A 255 -35.98 7.83 49.80
#